data_AF-A0A927SVP3-F1
#
_entry.id   AF-A0A927SVP3-F1
#
_cell.length_a   1.000
_cell.length_b   1.000
_cell.length_c   1.000
_cell.angle_alpha   90.00
_cell.angle_beta   90.00
_cell.angle_gamma   90.00
#
_symmetry.space_group_name_H-M   'P 1'
#
loop_
_entity.id
_entity.type
_entity.pdbx_description
1 polymer ?
#
loop_
_entity_poly.entity_id
_entity_poly.type
_entity_poly.pdbx_seq_one_letter_code
_entity_poly.pdbx_strand_id
1 'polypeptide(L)'
;MKKRVCLVCILLTLALCLPCARAADGCFVMNVDALDLTRLNQDAYVQQYLSAQTPGLEVVKQLPDGAALPVRLSLVRMDAQQLVFDKDYGIQQGTFTSGSLYLPYVGNFTVPYLVTLYVGDTVYAMPFMHLQSRLQYNGACTYGAYLYDFSPALGRDWHMGTMLDLDALRTQGILTVDICASNSYLIGQATVILQDSMICVIPNLDQSAGVEVHSQELYVATDCLRLLAEGWGEPCQPGEWIYVGDAKSAMLYLPMTISYNPAGLSGFHYDLSYGYQQQQLVLWQQNCGLE
;
A
#
# COMPACT_ATOMS: atom_id res chain seq x y z
N MET A 1 34.60 -43.11 -12.22
CA MET A 1 33.13 -43.16 -12.06
C MET A 1 32.64 -42.65 -10.70
N LYS A 2 33.31 -42.90 -9.55
CA LYS A 2 32.86 -42.44 -8.21
C LYS A 2 32.76 -40.92 -8.00
N LYS A 3 33.61 -40.10 -8.62
CA LYS A 3 33.59 -38.63 -8.45
C LYS A 3 32.43 -37.93 -9.18
N ARG A 4 31.92 -38.49 -10.29
CA ARG A 4 30.80 -37.90 -11.05
C ARG A 4 29.44 -38.22 -10.41
N VAL A 5 29.29 -39.37 -9.77
CA VAL A 5 28.08 -39.74 -9.02
C VAL A 5 27.93 -38.89 -7.75
N CYS A 6 29.04 -38.59 -7.07
CA CYS A 6 29.01 -37.76 -5.86
C CYS A 6 28.61 -36.30 -6.17
N LEU A 7 29.06 -35.74 -7.30
CA LEU A 7 28.72 -34.37 -7.69
C LEU A 7 27.24 -34.22 -8.06
N VAL A 8 26.65 -35.23 -8.71
CA VAL A 8 25.22 -35.26 -9.06
C VAL A 8 24.34 -35.40 -7.81
N CYS A 9 24.74 -36.20 -6.83
CA CYS A 9 24.01 -36.31 -5.56
C CYS A 9 24.07 -35.01 -4.73
N ILE A 10 25.18 -34.27 -4.77
CA ILE A 10 25.33 -32.97 -4.08
C ILE A 10 24.52 -31.87 -4.79
N LEU A 11 24.46 -31.87 -6.13
CA LEU A 11 23.63 -30.93 -6.90
C LEU A 11 22.12 -31.20 -6.71
N LEU A 12 21.70 -32.46 -6.59
CA LEU A 12 20.31 -32.83 -6.30
C LEU A 12 19.90 -32.50 -4.86
N THR A 13 20.82 -32.57 -3.88
CA THR A 13 20.54 -32.14 -2.50
C THR A 13 20.57 -30.62 -2.34
N LEU A 14 21.36 -29.88 -3.11
CA LEU A 14 21.28 -28.41 -3.14
C LEU A 14 20.00 -27.90 -3.82
N ALA A 15 19.48 -28.60 -4.83
CA ALA A 15 18.21 -28.24 -5.49
C ALA A 15 16.98 -28.51 -4.59
N LEU A 16 17.07 -29.44 -3.63
CA LEU A 16 16.03 -29.74 -2.64
C LEU A 16 16.06 -28.81 -1.41
N CYS A 17 17.13 -28.02 -1.24
CA CYS A 17 17.27 -27.01 -0.19
C CYS A 17 17.07 -25.57 -0.69
N LEU A 18 16.62 -25.38 -1.93
CA LEU A 18 16.09 -24.08 -2.33
C LEU A 18 14.72 -23.94 -1.67
N PRO A 19 14.51 -22.95 -0.77
CA PRO A 19 13.16 -22.62 -0.34
C PRO A 19 12.37 -22.34 -1.61
N CYS A 20 11.36 -23.16 -1.88
CA CYS A 20 10.29 -22.74 -2.76
C CYS A 20 9.71 -21.49 -2.12
N ALA A 21 10.14 -20.33 -2.61
CA ALA A 21 9.40 -19.10 -2.45
C ALA A 21 8.06 -19.31 -3.18
N ARG A 22 7.10 -19.95 -2.53
CA ARG A 22 5.70 -19.64 -2.80
C ARG A 22 5.47 -18.30 -2.13
N ALA A 23 5.45 -17.25 -2.93
CA ALA A 23 4.69 -16.07 -2.62
C ALA A 23 3.24 -16.52 -2.38
N ALA A 24 2.85 -16.62 -1.11
CA ALA A 24 1.45 -16.50 -0.74
C ALA A 24 1.26 -15.01 -0.43
N ASP A 25 0.46 -14.34 -1.24
CA ASP A 25 0.11 -12.93 -1.14
C ASP A 25 -0.12 -12.50 0.30
N GLY A 26 0.85 -11.82 0.90
CA GLY A 26 0.70 -11.11 2.18
C GLY A 26 0.03 -11.89 3.33
N CYS A 27 0.24 -13.22 3.48
CA CYS A 27 -0.37 -14.01 4.56
C CYS A 27 0.67 -14.70 5.47
N PHE A 28 0.49 -14.61 6.79
CA PHE A 28 1.22 -15.40 7.78
C PHE A 28 0.55 -16.76 7.96
N VAL A 29 1.33 -17.85 7.92
CA VAL A 29 0.80 -19.21 8.10
C VAL A 29 1.04 -19.66 9.54
N MET A 30 -0.05 -19.80 10.29
CA MET A 30 -0.07 -20.39 11.63
C MET A 30 -0.28 -21.91 11.52
N ASN A 31 0.81 -22.67 11.52
CA ASN A 31 0.77 -24.13 11.59
C ASN A 31 0.67 -24.58 13.05
N VAL A 32 -0.53 -25.01 13.47
CA VAL A 32 -0.83 -25.38 14.86
C VAL A 32 0.03 -26.56 15.34
N ASP A 33 0.39 -27.49 14.46
CA ASP A 33 1.21 -28.66 14.80
C ASP A 33 2.69 -28.34 15.00
N ALA A 34 3.16 -27.21 14.47
CA ALA A 34 4.54 -26.75 14.64
C ALA A 34 4.74 -25.92 15.92
N LEU A 35 3.65 -25.55 16.61
CA LEU A 35 3.70 -24.72 17.81
C LEU A 35 3.96 -25.55 19.07
N ASP A 36 4.76 -24.99 19.97
CA ASP A 36 4.88 -25.45 21.34
C ASP A 36 3.79 -24.77 22.18
N LEU A 37 2.67 -25.48 22.33
CA LEU A 37 1.49 -24.97 23.04
C LEU A 37 1.75 -24.67 24.52
N THR A 38 2.85 -25.18 25.10
CA THR A 38 3.22 -24.93 26.51
C THR A 38 3.90 -23.57 26.72
N ARG A 39 4.35 -22.92 25.63
CA ARG A 39 5.11 -21.67 25.66
C ARG A 39 4.33 -20.46 25.15
N LEU A 40 3.03 -20.62 24.88
CA LEU A 40 2.17 -19.55 24.36
C LEU A 40 1.99 -18.37 25.34
N ASN A 41 2.34 -18.54 26.61
CA ASN A 41 2.35 -17.47 27.61
C ASN A 41 3.72 -16.77 27.73
N GLN A 42 4.73 -17.15 26.94
CA GLN A 42 6.05 -16.54 26.96
C GLN A 42 6.15 -15.49 25.85
N ASP A 43 6.30 -14.21 26.23
CA ASP A 43 6.37 -13.11 25.26
C ASP A 43 7.42 -13.31 24.18
N ALA A 44 8.61 -13.81 24.54
CA ALA A 44 9.69 -14.09 23.59
C ALA A 44 9.31 -15.17 22.56
N TYR A 45 8.54 -16.18 22.97
CA TYR A 45 8.05 -17.22 22.07
C TYR A 45 6.99 -16.66 21.12
N VAL A 46 6.03 -15.89 21.64
CA VAL A 46 4.97 -15.26 20.85
C VAL A 46 5.56 -14.25 19.84
N GLN A 47 6.53 -13.44 20.26
CA GLN A 47 7.23 -12.52 19.36
C GLN A 47 7.94 -13.24 18.21
N GLN A 48 8.58 -14.37 18.50
CA GLN A 48 9.35 -15.10 17.49
C GLN A 48 8.49 -15.92 16.52
N TYR A 49 7.42 -16.55 17.00
CA TYR A 49 6.68 -17.57 16.24
C TYR A 49 5.24 -17.20 15.93
N LEU A 50 4.69 -16.14 16.53
CA LEU A 50 3.28 -15.78 16.44
C LEU A 50 3.09 -14.27 16.22
N SER A 51 4.04 -13.64 15.52
CA SER A 51 4.00 -12.21 15.18
C SER A 51 4.37 -12.00 13.73
N ALA A 52 3.61 -11.15 13.02
CA ALA A 52 3.90 -10.84 11.62
C ALA A 52 3.31 -9.49 11.16
N GLN A 53 3.89 -8.92 10.11
CA GLN A 53 3.42 -7.68 9.47
C GLN A 53 2.49 -7.91 8.27
N THR A 54 2.20 -9.17 7.96
CA THR A 54 1.40 -9.57 6.81
C THR A 54 -0.08 -9.26 7.04
N PRO A 55 -0.80 -8.68 6.07
CA PRO A 55 -2.21 -8.32 6.23
C PRO A 55 -3.16 -9.52 6.40
N GLY A 56 -2.73 -10.73 6.03
CA GLY A 56 -3.51 -11.95 6.16
C GLY A 56 -2.94 -12.97 7.14
N LEU A 57 -3.81 -13.86 7.61
CA LEU A 57 -3.53 -15.02 8.45
C LEU A 57 -4.14 -16.27 7.81
N GLU A 58 -3.40 -17.37 7.77
CA GLU A 58 -3.90 -18.69 7.41
C GLU A 58 -3.61 -19.67 8.56
N VAL A 59 -4.60 -20.44 8.99
CA VAL A 59 -4.46 -21.44 10.06
C VAL A 59 -4.47 -22.82 9.44
N VAL A 60 -3.44 -23.62 9.75
CA VAL A 60 -3.26 -24.97 9.23
C VAL A 60 -3.13 -25.96 10.38
N LYS A 61 -3.82 -27.10 10.28
CA LYS A 61 -3.77 -28.19 11.27
C LYS A 61 -3.90 -29.54 10.57
N GLN A 62 -3.04 -30.48 10.92
CA GLN A 62 -3.23 -31.90 10.59
C GLN A 62 -4.26 -32.50 11.54
N LEU A 63 -5.39 -32.94 11.01
CA LEU A 63 -6.41 -33.64 11.79
C LEU A 63 -5.96 -35.09 12.04
N PRO A 64 -6.40 -35.73 13.15
CA PRO A 64 -6.04 -37.11 13.44
C PRO A 64 -6.36 -38.06 12.29
N ASP A 65 -5.45 -38.98 12.00
CA ASP A 65 -5.58 -39.91 10.86
C ASP A 65 -6.86 -40.73 10.96
N GLY A 66 -7.62 -40.75 9.86
CA GLY A 66 -8.90 -41.47 9.77
C GLY A 66 -10.08 -40.81 10.50
N ALA A 67 -9.89 -39.67 11.17
CA ALA A 67 -10.95 -38.94 11.84
C ALA A 67 -11.53 -37.84 10.95
N ALA A 68 -12.86 -37.82 10.80
CA ALA A 68 -13.60 -36.71 10.23
C ALA A 68 -14.23 -35.92 11.40
N LEU A 69 -13.75 -34.71 11.66
CA LEU A 69 -14.09 -33.94 12.86
C LEU A 69 -14.69 -32.58 12.48
N PRO A 70 -15.65 -32.05 13.26
CA PRO A 70 -16.13 -30.69 13.07
C PRO A 70 -15.01 -29.70 13.38
N VAL A 71 -14.86 -28.68 12.53
CA VAL A 71 -13.86 -27.62 12.68
C VAL A 71 -14.52 -26.25 12.66
N ARG A 72 -14.22 -25.40 13.65
CA ARG A 72 -14.62 -23.99 13.69
C ARG A 72 -13.42 -23.13 14.03
N LEU A 73 -13.35 -21.94 13.46
CA LEU A 73 -12.29 -20.98 13.72
C LEU A 73 -12.89 -19.63 14.07
N SER A 74 -12.42 -19.04 15.17
CA SER A 74 -12.78 -17.69 15.58
C SER A 74 -11.55 -16.86 15.90
N LEU A 75 -11.59 -15.57 15.58
CA LEU A 75 -10.57 -14.60 15.95
C LEU A 75 -11.21 -13.49 16.77
N VAL A 76 -10.65 -13.24 17.95
CA VAL A 76 -11.04 -12.12 18.83
C VAL A 76 -9.88 -11.14 18.91
N ARG A 77 -10.15 -9.88 18.61
CA ARG A 77 -9.25 -8.77 18.91
C ARG A 77 -9.26 -8.54 20.43
N MET A 78 -8.14 -8.80 21.09
CA MET A 78 -8.08 -8.94 22.55
C MET A 78 -8.20 -7.61 23.30
N ASP A 79 -7.57 -6.55 22.79
CA ASP A 79 -7.58 -5.20 23.38
C ASP A 79 -8.98 -4.58 23.36
N ALA A 80 -9.76 -4.84 22.30
CA ALA A 80 -11.12 -4.35 22.15
C ALA A 80 -12.21 -5.38 22.57
N GLN A 81 -11.81 -6.60 22.95
CA GLN A 81 -12.71 -7.74 23.18
C GLN A 81 -13.73 -7.96 22.06
N GLN A 82 -13.31 -7.75 20.82
CA GLN A 82 -14.18 -7.76 19.65
C GLN A 82 -13.99 -9.04 18.85
N LEU A 83 -15.08 -9.77 18.58
CA LEU A 83 -15.07 -10.87 17.62
C LEU A 83 -14.94 -10.30 16.20
N VAL A 84 -13.86 -10.61 15.49
CA VAL A 84 -13.58 -10.08 14.15
C VAL A 84 -13.78 -11.12 13.05
N PHE A 85 -13.75 -12.40 13.41
CA PHE A 85 -14.01 -13.50 12.49
C PHE A 85 -14.56 -14.69 13.26
N ASP A 86 -15.52 -15.39 12.68
CA ASP A 86 -16.08 -16.62 13.20
C ASP A 86 -16.68 -17.42 12.05
N LYS A 87 -16.21 -18.65 11.87
CA LYS A 87 -16.68 -19.52 10.80
C LYS A 87 -16.64 -20.98 11.21
N ASP A 88 -17.77 -21.65 11.02
CA ASP A 88 -17.88 -23.10 11.08
C ASP A 88 -17.53 -23.68 9.70
N TYR A 89 -16.51 -24.54 9.67
CA TYR A 89 -16.05 -25.23 8.47
C TYR A 89 -16.68 -26.61 8.32
N GLY A 90 -17.56 -27.02 9.24
CA GLY A 90 -18.20 -28.32 9.24
C GLY A 90 -17.20 -29.46 9.46
N ILE A 91 -17.57 -30.66 8.99
CA ILE A 91 -16.74 -31.86 9.12
C ILE A 91 -15.57 -31.80 8.13
N GLN A 92 -14.35 -31.89 8.65
CA GLN A 92 -13.09 -31.87 7.90
C GLN A 92 -12.27 -33.14 8.18
N GLN A 93 -11.40 -33.52 7.24
CA GLN A 93 -10.51 -34.68 7.37
C GLN A 93 -9.14 -34.36 6.72
N GLY A 94 -8.07 -34.94 7.23
CA GLY A 94 -6.71 -34.72 6.71
C GLY A 94 -6.15 -33.37 7.14
N THR A 95 -5.50 -32.65 6.23
CA THR A 95 -4.97 -31.31 6.52
C THR A 95 -6.07 -30.26 6.39
N PHE A 96 -6.45 -29.63 7.50
CA PHE A 96 -7.30 -28.45 7.50
C PHE A 96 -6.49 -27.21 7.15
N THR A 97 -7.05 -26.36 6.27
CA THR A 97 -6.62 -24.96 6.05
C THR A 97 -7.84 -24.05 6.15
N SER A 98 -7.69 -22.91 6.82
CA SER A 98 -8.72 -21.88 6.87
C SER A 98 -8.92 -21.15 5.54
N GLY A 99 -7.93 -21.21 4.64
CA GLY A 99 -7.69 -20.20 3.61
C GLY A 99 -7.20 -18.87 4.21
N SER A 100 -6.93 -17.88 3.35
CA SER A 100 -6.47 -16.55 3.77
C SER A 100 -7.57 -15.77 4.49
N LEU A 101 -7.26 -15.30 5.70
CA LEU A 101 -8.10 -14.43 6.52
C LEU A 101 -7.45 -13.05 6.59
N TYR A 102 -8.05 -12.04 5.97
CA TYR A 102 -7.53 -10.68 6.04
C TYR A 102 -7.90 -10.04 7.37
N LEU A 103 -6.89 -9.55 8.08
CA LEU A 103 -7.06 -8.91 9.38
C LEU A 103 -7.35 -7.42 9.21
N PRO A 104 -8.33 -6.85 9.93
CA PRO A 104 -8.60 -5.42 9.88
C PRO A 104 -7.36 -4.61 10.27
N TYR A 105 -7.01 -3.63 9.44
CA TYR A 105 -6.06 -2.60 9.84
C TYR A 105 -6.76 -1.65 10.81
N VAL A 106 -6.20 -1.44 11.99
CA VAL A 106 -6.79 -0.64 13.07
C VAL A 106 -5.84 0.43 13.63
N GLY A 107 -4.56 0.43 13.24
CA GLY A 107 -3.63 1.51 13.55
C GLY A 107 -2.15 1.11 13.40
N ASN A 108 -1.24 2.06 13.60
CA ASN A 108 0.21 1.81 13.61
C ASN A 108 0.69 1.34 14.98
N PHE A 109 0.17 0.20 15.42
CA PHE A 109 0.55 -0.45 16.66
C PHE A 109 0.35 -1.96 16.52
N THR A 110 0.97 -2.70 17.42
CA THR A 110 0.78 -4.15 17.47
C THR A 110 -0.62 -4.49 17.97
N VAL A 111 -1.39 -5.21 17.17
CA VAL A 111 -2.77 -5.61 17.49
C VAL A 111 -2.76 -7.05 17.99
N PRO A 112 -3.17 -7.31 19.25
CA PRO A 112 -3.24 -8.65 19.79
C PRO A 112 -4.56 -9.34 19.37
N TYR A 113 -4.44 -10.47 18.69
CA TYR A 113 -5.55 -11.36 18.38
C TYR A 113 -5.44 -12.66 19.16
N LEU A 114 -6.57 -13.20 19.58
CA LEU A 114 -6.71 -14.58 20.04
C LEU A 114 -7.34 -15.41 18.92
N VAL A 115 -6.54 -16.29 18.32
CA VAL A 115 -6.96 -17.22 17.28
C VAL A 115 -7.38 -18.51 17.97
N THR A 116 -8.66 -18.87 17.88
CA THR A 116 -9.20 -20.07 18.51
C THR A 116 -9.70 -21.05 17.47
N LEU A 117 -9.01 -22.19 17.35
CA LEU A 117 -9.39 -23.30 16.49
C LEU A 117 -10.04 -24.41 17.33
N TYR A 118 -11.27 -24.75 17.00
CA TYR A 118 -12.02 -25.86 17.58
C TYR A 118 -11.93 -27.05 16.63
N VAL A 119 -11.52 -28.22 17.12
CA VAL A 119 -11.42 -29.47 16.37
C VAL A 119 -12.03 -30.59 17.19
N GLY A 120 -13.24 -31.01 16.84
CA GLY A 120 -14.03 -31.90 17.71
C GLY A 120 -14.17 -31.29 19.11
N ASP A 121 -13.75 -32.03 20.13
CA ASP A 121 -13.76 -31.57 21.52
C ASP A 121 -12.48 -30.84 21.96
N THR A 122 -11.49 -30.71 21.07
CA THR A 122 -10.22 -30.04 21.38
C THR A 122 -10.25 -28.58 20.97
N VAL A 123 -9.73 -27.72 21.84
CA VAL A 123 -9.62 -26.28 21.59
C VAL A 123 -8.16 -25.85 21.60
N TYR A 124 -7.74 -25.18 20.53
CA TYR A 124 -6.43 -24.55 20.41
C TYR A 124 -6.61 -23.04 20.45
N ALA A 125 -6.16 -22.40 21.52
CA ALA A 125 -6.19 -20.95 21.68
C ALA A 125 -4.76 -20.40 21.55
N MET A 126 -4.51 -19.62 20.50
CA MET A 126 -3.17 -19.17 20.12
C MET A 126 -3.16 -17.64 20.04
N PRO A 127 -2.28 -16.95 20.79
CA PRO A 127 -2.10 -15.51 20.60
C PRO A 127 -1.46 -15.26 19.23
N PHE A 128 -1.81 -14.14 18.60
CA PHE A 128 -1.18 -13.65 17.39
C PHE A 128 -1.02 -12.14 17.46
N MET A 129 0.20 -11.65 17.27
CA MET A 129 0.52 -10.23 17.28
C MET A 129 0.64 -9.72 15.84
N HIS A 130 -0.39 -9.04 15.36
CA HIS A 130 -0.33 -8.40 14.05
C HIS A 130 0.43 -7.07 14.17
N LEU A 131 1.62 -7.04 13.60
CA LEU A 131 2.52 -5.89 13.57
C LEU A 131 2.10 -4.95 12.42
N GLN A 132 1.20 -4.02 12.69
CA GLN A 132 0.75 -3.05 11.69
C GLN A 132 1.76 -1.90 11.60
N SER A 133 2.72 -2.01 10.67
CA SER A 133 3.82 -1.03 10.53
C SER A 133 3.39 0.26 9.84
N ARG A 134 3.91 1.38 10.31
CA ARG A 134 3.99 2.66 9.59
C ARG A 134 4.79 2.48 8.31
N LEU A 135 4.32 3.04 7.21
CA LEU A 135 5.08 3.12 5.97
C LEU A 135 6.09 4.27 6.11
N GLN A 136 7.37 4.01 5.85
CA GLN A 136 8.46 4.97 6.05
C GLN A 136 9.12 5.35 4.73
N TYR A 137 9.46 6.64 4.56
CA TYR A 137 10.19 7.16 3.39
C TYR A 137 9.59 6.76 2.03
N ASN A 138 8.26 6.79 1.93
CA ASN A 138 7.53 6.49 0.71
C ASN A 138 7.37 7.76 -0.15
N GLY A 139 7.29 7.57 -1.47
CA GLY A 139 6.89 8.64 -2.36
C GLY A 139 5.44 9.07 -2.10
N ALA A 140 5.15 10.34 -2.38
CA ALA A 140 3.81 10.87 -2.53
C ALA A 140 3.81 11.99 -3.59
N CYS A 141 2.66 12.23 -4.23
CA CYS A 141 2.49 13.29 -5.22
C CYS A 141 1.01 13.67 -5.41
N THR A 142 0.75 14.79 -6.09
CA THR A 142 -0.61 15.15 -6.51
C THR A 142 -1.18 14.10 -7.46
N TYR A 143 -2.47 13.81 -7.31
CA TYR A 143 -3.17 12.82 -8.10
C TYR A 143 -3.54 13.38 -9.49
N GLY A 144 -3.12 12.66 -10.53
CA GLY A 144 -3.36 13.02 -11.93
C GLY A 144 -3.09 11.82 -12.83
N ALA A 145 -2.47 12.06 -14.00
CA ALA A 145 -1.96 10.97 -14.82
C ALA A 145 -0.52 10.64 -14.44
N TYR A 146 -0.06 9.40 -14.64
CA TYR A 146 1.36 9.10 -14.48
C TYR A 146 2.19 9.95 -15.43
N LEU A 147 3.32 10.48 -14.94
CA LEU A 147 4.21 11.31 -15.75
C LEU A 147 4.66 10.59 -17.03
N TYR A 148 4.88 9.28 -16.94
CA TYR A 148 5.20 8.41 -18.09
C TYR A 148 4.11 8.39 -19.18
N ASP A 149 2.84 8.48 -18.79
CA ASP A 149 1.70 8.43 -19.71
C ASP A 149 1.51 9.76 -20.46
N PHE A 150 1.98 10.88 -19.91
CA PHE A 150 2.14 12.13 -20.67
C PHE A 150 3.32 12.06 -21.63
N SER A 151 4.47 11.60 -21.13
CA SER A 151 5.67 11.38 -21.93
C SER A 151 6.70 10.51 -21.18
N PRO A 152 7.30 9.50 -21.83
CA PRO A 152 8.38 8.70 -21.24
C PRO A 152 9.61 9.49 -20.79
N ALA A 153 9.77 10.74 -21.24
CA ALA A 153 10.89 11.61 -20.87
C ALA A 153 10.76 12.22 -19.46
N LEU A 154 9.54 12.26 -18.89
CA LEU A 154 9.28 12.92 -17.60
C LEU A 154 9.57 12.03 -16.38
N GLY A 155 9.72 10.73 -16.57
CA GLY A 155 10.03 9.78 -15.51
C GLY A 155 9.57 8.36 -15.82
N ARG A 156 10.08 7.39 -15.06
CA ARG A 156 9.67 5.97 -15.12
C ARG A 156 9.09 5.44 -13.81
N ASP A 157 9.20 6.22 -12.75
CA ASP A 157 8.64 5.90 -11.45
C ASP A 157 7.15 6.23 -11.43
N TRP A 158 6.43 5.70 -10.44
CA TRP A 158 4.98 5.84 -10.29
C TRP A 158 4.52 7.25 -9.87
N HIS A 159 5.23 8.30 -10.26
CA HIS A 159 4.85 9.67 -9.96
C HIS A 159 3.80 10.20 -10.93
N MET A 160 2.89 11.00 -10.39
CA MET A 160 1.80 11.61 -11.14
C MET A 160 1.98 13.12 -11.23
N GLY A 161 1.56 13.67 -12.37
CA GLY A 161 1.41 15.10 -12.59
C GLY A 161 -0.05 15.44 -12.83
N THR A 162 -0.46 16.63 -12.40
CA THR A 162 -1.83 17.11 -12.55
C THR A 162 -1.84 18.30 -13.51
N MET A 163 -2.41 18.12 -14.69
CA MET A 163 -2.76 19.21 -15.58
C MET A 163 -3.90 20.04 -14.97
N LEU A 164 -3.63 21.33 -14.85
CA LEU A 164 -4.57 22.35 -14.40
C LEU A 164 -5.13 23.09 -15.60
N ASP A 165 -6.45 23.25 -15.66
CA ASP A 165 -7.10 24.23 -16.54
C ASP A 165 -7.10 25.59 -15.84
N LEU A 166 -6.20 26.48 -16.28
CA LEU A 166 -6.03 27.79 -15.66
C LEU A 166 -7.17 28.75 -16.03
N ASP A 167 -7.84 28.58 -17.16
CA ASP A 167 -8.99 29.42 -17.53
C ASP A 167 -10.20 29.11 -16.64
N ALA A 168 -10.45 27.83 -16.38
CA ALA A 168 -11.43 27.40 -15.40
C ALA A 168 -11.05 27.88 -13.99
N LEU A 169 -9.78 27.71 -13.61
CA LEU A 169 -9.30 28.11 -12.28
C LEU A 169 -9.34 29.62 -12.06
N ARG A 170 -9.09 30.46 -13.08
CA ARG A 170 -9.27 31.93 -12.98
C ARG A 170 -10.70 32.30 -12.64
N THR A 171 -11.67 31.53 -13.12
CA THR A 171 -13.10 31.75 -12.85
C THR A 171 -13.51 31.26 -11.46
N GLN A 172 -12.92 30.16 -11.00
CA GLN A 172 -13.25 29.52 -9.71
C GLN A 172 -12.45 30.10 -8.52
N GLY A 173 -11.26 30.62 -8.78
CA GLY A 173 -10.29 31.12 -7.80
C GLY A 173 -9.52 30.02 -7.06
N ILE A 174 -10.15 28.88 -6.78
CA ILE A 174 -9.59 27.78 -6.00
C ILE A 174 -9.97 26.43 -6.62
N LEU A 175 -9.02 25.48 -6.61
CA LEU A 175 -9.21 24.07 -6.95
C LEU A 175 -8.58 23.20 -5.86
N THR A 176 -9.15 22.03 -5.64
CA THR A 176 -8.58 21.02 -4.74
C THR A 176 -8.18 19.80 -5.55
N VAL A 177 -6.94 19.33 -5.33
CA VAL A 177 -6.37 18.16 -6.01
C VAL A 177 -5.97 17.16 -4.94
N ASP A 178 -6.37 15.89 -5.07
CA ASP A 178 -5.98 14.86 -4.11
C ASP A 178 -4.46 14.66 -4.11
N ILE A 179 -3.89 14.26 -2.97
CA ILE A 179 -2.49 13.84 -2.84
C ILE A 179 -2.51 12.34 -2.57
N CYS A 180 -1.68 11.61 -3.29
CA CYS A 180 -1.60 10.16 -3.23
C CYS A 180 -0.20 9.68 -2.81
N ALA A 181 -0.14 8.55 -2.12
CA ALA A 181 1.09 7.95 -1.58
C ALA A 181 1.16 6.44 -1.85
N SER A 182 2.39 5.94 -1.97
CA SER A 182 2.72 4.53 -2.26
C SER A 182 1.93 3.87 -3.40
N ASN A 183 1.52 4.67 -4.40
CA ASN A 183 0.64 4.29 -5.51
C ASN A 183 -0.67 3.61 -5.09
N SER A 184 -1.13 3.86 -3.87
CA SER A 184 -2.20 3.04 -3.31
C SER A 184 -3.17 3.82 -2.44
N TYR A 185 -2.75 4.91 -1.78
CA TYR A 185 -3.57 5.60 -0.79
C TYR A 185 -3.70 7.08 -1.09
N LEU A 186 -4.86 7.66 -0.83
CA LEU A 186 -5.05 9.10 -0.74
C LEU A 186 -4.64 9.57 0.66
N ILE A 187 -3.76 10.56 0.73
CA ILE A 187 -3.09 11.01 1.97
C ILE A 187 -3.42 12.46 2.33
N GLY A 188 -4.35 13.08 1.60
CA GLY A 188 -4.77 14.46 1.78
C GLY A 188 -5.08 15.12 0.45
N GLN A 189 -5.06 16.45 0.44
CA GLN A 189 -5.36 17.25 -0.74
C GLN A 189 -4.49 18.49 -0.80
N ALA A 190 -4.10 18.94 -1.99
CA ALA A 190 -3.50 20.23 -2.26
C ALA A 190 -4.58 21.23 -2.65
N THR A 191 -4.62 22.36 -1.94
CA THR A 191 -5.42 23.52 -2.35
C THR A 191 -4.60 24.38 -3.30
N VAL A 192 -5.10 24.57 -4.50
CA VAL A 192 -4.49 25.37 -5.56
C VAL A 192 -5.28 26.67 -5.67
N ILE A 193 -4.63 27.80 -5.49
CA ILE A 193 -5.23 29.14 -5.53
C ILE A 193 -4.62 29.89 -6.70
N LEU A 194 -5.44 30.55 -7.51
CA LEU A 194 -4.98 31.40 -8.60
C LEU A 194 -5.49 32.82 -8.41
N GLN A 195 -4.57 33.78 -8.32
CA GLN A 195 -4.87 35.20 -8.18
C GLN A 195 -3.83 36.02 -8.96
N ASP A 196 -4.28 37.03 -9.71
CA ASP A 196 -3.41 37.98 -10.40
C ASP A 196 -2.29 37.32 -11.24
N SER A 197 -2.65 36.24 -11.97
CA SER A 197 -1.73 35.42 -12.77
C SER A 197 -0.60 34.73 -11.99
N MET A 198 -0.80 34.57 -10.67
CA MET A 198 0.07 33.83 -9.77
C MET A 198 -0.68 32.64 -9.16
N ILE A 199 -0.05 31.48 -9.13
CA ILE A 199 -0.59 30.27 -8.49
C ILE A 199 0.10 30.02 -7.15
N CYS A 200 -0.66 29.60 -6.14
CA CYS A 200 -0.16 29.17 -4.85
C CYS A 200 -0.73 27.77 -4.55
N VAL A 201 0.13 26.84 -4.12
CA VAL A 201 -0.26 25.46 -3.83
C VAL A 201 0.03 25.15 -2.37
N ILE A 202 -1.02 24.80 -1.62
CA ILE A 202 -0.97 24.55 -0.18
C ILE A 202 -1.39 23.10 0.07
N PRO A 203 -0.46 22.18 0.37
CA PRO A 203 -0.79 20.81 0.75
C PRO A 203 -1.44 20.78 2.13
N ASN A 204 -2.53 20.02 2.25
CA ASN A 204 -3.21 19.71 3.49
C ASN A 204 -3.31 18.18 3.62
N LEU A 205 -2.47 17.62 4.48
CA LEU A 205 -2.32 16.18 4.66
C LEU A 205 -3.26 15.68 5.76
N ASP A 206 -3.76 14.46 5.60
CA ASP A 206 -4.67 13.85 6.57
C ASP A 206 -3.97 13.66 7.92
N GLN A 207 -4.44 14.39 8.94
CA GLN A 207 -3.86 14.33 10.29
C GLN A 207 -4.01 12.94 10.92
N SER A 208 -5.05 12.18 10.55
CA SER A 208 -5.28 10.83 11.07
C SER A 208 -4.24 9.83 10.55
N ALA A 209 -3.66 10.07 9.38
CA ALA A 209 -2.52 9.30 8.86
C ALA A 209 -1.21 9.59 9.60
N GLY A 210 -1.17 10.63 10.44
CA GLY A 210 0.01 11.06 11.17
C GLY A 210 1.19 11.29 10.24
N VAL A 211 0.99 12.01 9.13
CA VAL A 211 2.01 12.17 8.08
C VAL A 211 3.22 12.93 8.60
N GLU A 212 4.40 12.42 8.30
CA GLU A 212 5.68 13.08 8.52
C GLU A 212 6.32 13.33 7.15
N VAL A 213 6.62 14.59 6.85
CA VAL A 213 7.20 15.01 5.57
C VAL A 213 8.72 15.10 5.73
N HIS A 214 9.46 14.32 4.95
CA HIS A 214 10.92 14.33 4.92
C HIS A 214 11.46 15.25 3.83
N SER A 215 10.78 15.29 2.69
CA SER A 215 11.04 16.23 1.61
C SER A 215 9.74 16.59 0.90
N GLN A 216 9.68 17.82 0.39
CA GLN A 216 8.62 18.29 -0.49
C GLN A 216 9.19 19.34 -1.44
N GLU A 217 8.84 19.22 -2.71
CA GLU A 217 9.23 20.15 -3.76
C GLU A 217 8.00 20.42 -4.62
N LEU A 218 7.90 21.63 -5.17
CA LEU A 218 6.78 22.02 -6.02
C LEU A 218 7.29 22.47 -7.39
N TYR A 219 6.73 21.89 -8.43
CA TYR A 219 6.98 22.27 -9.81
C TYR A 219 5.68 22.67 -10.50
N VAL A 220 5.73 23.78 -11.22
CA VAL A 220 4.64 24.24 -12.09
C VAL A 220 5.23 24.57 -13.46
N ALA A 221 4.76 23.88 -14.49
CA ALA A 221 5.20 24.12 -15.87
C ALA A 221 4.02 24.60 -16.72
N THR A 222 4.07 25.85 -17.20
CA THR A 222 3.08 26.41 -18.13
C THR A 222 3.36 26.07 -19.59
N ASP A 223 4.59 25.66 -19.89
CA ASP A 223 5.04 25.23 -21.22
C ASP A 223 5.60 23.80 -21.11
N CYS A 224 4.73 22.84 -21.41
CA CYS A 224 5.04 21.42 -21.33
C CYS A 224 6.00 20.96 -22.44
N LEU A 225 6.02 21.65 -23.59
CA LEU A 225 6.98 21.31 -24.64
C LEU A 225 8.40 21.68 -24.22
N ARG A 226 8.57 22.84 -23.59
CA ARG A 226 9.84 23.25 -23.00
C ARG A 226 10.25 22.35 -21.84
N LEU A 227 9.31 21.94 -20.99
CA LEU A 227 9.55 20.95 -19.93
C LEU A 227 10.16 19.65 -20.50
N LEU A 228 9.67 19.15 -21.64
CA LEU A 228 10.24 17.96 -22.26
C LEU A 228 11.67 18.16 -22.80
N ALA A 229 12.00 19.37 -23.23
CA ALA A 229 13.31 19.69 -23.80
C ALA A 229 14.36 19.98 -22.73
N GLU A 230 13.97 20.67 -21.65
CA GLU A 230 14.88 21.20 -20.63
C GLU A 230 14.81 20.43 -19.30
N GLY A 231 13.76 19.65 -19.08
CA GLY A 231 13.47 19.00 -17.79
C GLY A 231 12.83 19.96 -16.80
N TRP A 232 12.64 19.46 -15.56
CA TRP A 232 12.15 20.28 -14.46
C TRP A 232 13.21 21.35 -14.10
N GLY A 233 12.75 22.60 -13.97
CA GLY A 233 13.59 23.70 -13.50
C GLY A 233 13.87 23.62 -11.99
N GLU A 234 14.25 24.76 -11.40
CA GLU A 234 14.40 24.85 -9.94
C GLU A 234 13.05 24.67 -9.23
N PRO A 235 12.98 23.88 -8.15
CA PRO A 235 11.75 23.68 -7.39
C PRO A 235 11.36 24.96 -6.65
N CYS A 236 10.06 25.22 -6.57
CA CYS A 236 9.47 26.17 -5.64
C CYS A 236 9.12 25.47 -4.32
N GLN A 237 8.85 26.26 -3.28
CA GLN A 237 8.29 25.74 -2.03
C GLN A 237 6.76 25.81 -2.06
N PRO A 238 6.05 24.80 -1.52
CA PRO A 238 4.62 24.90 -1.28
C PRO A 238 4.27 26.14 -0.44
N GLY A 239 3.20 26.84 -0.82
CA GLY A 239 2.79 28.12 -0.22
C GLY A 239 3.41 29.36 -0.87
N GLU A 240 4.43 29.23 -1.73
CA GLU A 240 4.93 30.35 -2.53
C GLU A 240 4.00 30.66 -3.70
N TRP A 241 4.03 31.93 -4.14
CA TRP A 241 3.32 32.39 -5.31
C TRP A 241 4.21 32.24 -6.55
N ILE A 242 3.73 31.49 -7.55
CA ILE A 242 4.45 31.17 -8.79
C ILE A 242 3.74 31.85 -9.96
N TYR A 243 4.49 32.60 -10.76
CA TYR A 243 3.91 33.30 -11.92
C TYR A 243 3.56 32.31 -13.04
N VAL A 244 2.30 32.34 -13.48
CA VAL A 244 1.80 31.51 -14.59
C VAL A 244 1.32 32.35 -15.79
N GLY A 245 1.33 33.68 -15.68
CA GLY A 245 0.96 34.61 -16.75
C GLY A 245 -0.40 34.31 -17.35
N ASP A 246 -0.48 34.39 -18.68
CA ASP A 246 -1.71 34.16 -19.46
C ASP A 246 -1.82 32.72 -19.98
N ALA A 247 -1.04 31.79 -19.42
CA ALA A 247 -1.12 30.39 -19.82
C ALA A 247 -2.54 29.83 -19.58
N LYS A 248 -3.03 29.01 -20.52
CA LYS A 248 -4.37 28.39 -20.43
C LYS A 248 -4.39 27.14 -19.56
N SER A 249 -3.25 26.47 -19.46
CA SER A 249 -3.07 25.28 -18.64
C SER A 249 -1.65 25.22 -18.08
N ALA A 250 -1.45 24.42 -17.03
CA ALA A 250 -0.13 24.16 -16.46
C ALA A 250 -0.06 22.75 -15.87
N MET A 251 1.11 22.14 -15.93
CA MET A 251 1.40 20.91 -15.21
C MET A 251 1.83 21.24 -13.79
N LEU A 252 1.09 20.72 -12.81
CA LEU A 252 1.45 20.72 -11.40
C LEU A 252 2.08 19.39 -11.02
N TYR A 253 3.25 19.43 -10.41
CA TYR A 253 3.90 18.26 -9.83
C TYR A 253 4.44 18.59 -8.44
N LEU A 254 3.91 17.90 -7.43
CA LEU A 254 4.30 18.07 -6.02
C LEU A 254 4.91 16.76 -5.49
N PRO A 255 6.17 16.41 -5.82
CA PRO A 255 6.82 15.25 -5.23
C PRO A 255 7.10 15.45 -3.76
N MET A 256 6.86 14.39 -2.98
CA MET A 256 7.14 14.35 -1.55
C MET A 256 7.75 13.00 -1.17
N THR A 257 8.59 13.03 -0.14
CA THR A 257 8.99 11.82 0.60
C THR A 257 8.34 11.89 1.98
N ILE A 258 7.52 10.90 2.32
CA ILE A 258 6.71 10.91 3.54
C ILE A 258 6.78 9.58 4.30
N SER A 259 6.56 9.65 5.61
CA SER A 259 6.17 8.49 6.44
C SER A 259 4.73 8.67 6.90
N TYR A 260 3.92 7.61 6.87
CA TYR A 260 2.51 7.71 7.23
C TYR A 260 1.90 6.37 7.68
N ASN A 261 0.76 6.46 8.35
CA ASN A 261 -0.05 5.32 8.75
C ASN A 261 -1.14 5.09 7.69
N PRO A 262 -1.18 3.94 6.99
CA PRO A 262 -2.19 3.69 5.96
C PRO A 262 -3.61 3.40 6.52
N ALA A 263 -3.78 3.42 7.85
CA ALA A 263 -5.06 3.17 8.53
C ALA A 263 -6.19 4.05 8.02
N GLY A 264 -7.30 3.45 7.61
CA GLY A 264 -8.52 4.21 7.31
C GLY A 264 -8.43 5.13 6.09
N LEU A 265 -7.28 5.15 5.40
CA LEU A 265 -7.11 5.92 4.19
C LEU A 265 -7.83 5.25 3.03
N SER A 266 -8.40 6.09 2.17
CA SER A 266 -9.03 5.62 0.95
C SER A 266 -7.95 5.12 0.00
N GLY A 267 -8.14 3.90 -0.51
CA GLY A 267 -7.37 3.43 -1.64
C GLY A 267 -7.78 4.20 -2.90
N PHE A 268 -6.86 4.33 -3.87
CA PHE A 268 -7.23 4.81 -5.21
C PHE A 268 -6.84 3.78 -6.27
N HIS A 269 -7.56 3.82 -7.39
CA HIS A 269 -7.22 3.04 -8.57
C HIS A 269 -6.79 3.97 -9.70
N TYR A 270 -5.83 3.52 -10.49
CA TYR A 270 -5.39 4.23 -11.70
C TYR A 270 -5.95 3.53 -12.93
N ASP A 271 -6.76 4.26 -13.69
CA ASP A 271 -7.29 3.81 -14.96
C ASP A 271 -7.23 4.97 -15.96
N LEU A 272 -6.35 4.83 -16.95
CA LEU A 272 -6.16 5.85 -17.99
C LEU A 272 -7.41 6.00 -18.87
N SER A 273 -8.30 5.00 -18.91
CA SER A 273 -9.56 5.07 -19.66
C SER A 273 -10.66 5.85 -18.92
N TYR A 274 -10.46 6.15 -17.64
CA TYR A 274 -11.40 6.93 -16.85
C TYR A 274 -11.43 8.40 -17.28
N GLY A 275 -12.60 9.02 -17.21
CA GLY A 275 -12.86 10.34 -17.81
C GLY A 275 -11.94 11.45 -17.27
N TYR A 276 -11.59 11.41 -15.98
CA TYR A 276 -10.67 12.38 -15.39
C TYR A 276 -9.26 12.29 -16.00
N GLN A 277 -8.69 11.08 -16.10
CA GLN A 277 -7.37 10.85 -16.69
C GLN A 277 -7.34 11.20 -18.18
N GLN A 278 -8.42 10.92 -18.92
CA GLN A 278 -8.55 11.37 -20.31
C GLN A 278 -8.53 12.89 -20.44
N GLN A 279 -9.22 13.62 -19.54
CA GLN A 279 -9.17 15.08 -19.52
C GLN A 279 -7.75 15.61 -19.24
N GLN A 280 -7.00 14.95 -18.36
CA GLN A 280 -5.60 15.29 -18.10
C GLN A 280 -4.75 15.18 -19.38
N LEU A 281 -4.91 14.10 -20.16
CA LEU A 281 -4.19 13.92 -21.42
C LEU A 281 -4.57 14.97 -22.48
N VAL A 282 -5.84 15.35 -22.57
CA VAL A 282 -6.31 16.40 -23.49
C VAL A 282 -5.68 17.76 -23.13
N LEU A 283 -5.73 18.15 -21.86
CA LEU A 283 -5.10 19.41 -21.40
C LEU A 283 -3.60 19.42 -21.67
N TRP A 284 -2.93 18.27 -21.52
CA TRP A 284 -1.52 18.10 -21.87
C TRP A 284 -1.27 18.31 -23.36
N GLN A 285 -2.02 17.63 -24.23
CA GLN A 285 -1.89 17.77 -25.69
C GLN A 285 -2.09 19.22 -26.14
N GLN A 286 -3.09 19.91 -25.58
CA GLN A 286 -3.33 21.33 -25.79
C GLN A 286 -2.16 22.19 -25.36
N ASN A 287 -1.60 21.93 -24.17
CA ASN A 287 -0.46 22.69 -23.66
C ASN A 287 0.79 22.52 -24.54
N CYS A 288 1.04 21.31 -25.03
CA CYS A 288 2.13 21.02 -25.95
C CYS A 288 1.89 21.52 -27.39
N GLY A 289 0.69 22.03 -27.71
CA GLY A 289 0.31 22.45 -29.06
C GLY A 289 0.23 21.28 -30.06
N LEU A 290 -0.23 20.11 -29.61
CA LEU A 290 -0.33 18.87 -30.38
C LEU A 290 -1.74 18.60 -30.95
N GLU A 291 -2.69 19.54 -30.75
CA GLU A 291 -4.04 19.49 -31.33
C GLU A 291 -4.11 20.03 -32.77
#